data_AF-A0AAW5ZWR8-F1
#
_entry.id   AF-A0AAW5ZWR8-F1
#
_cell.length_a   1.000
_cell.length_b   1.000
_cell.length_c   1.000
_cell.angle_alpha   90.00
_cell.angle_beta   90.00
_cell.angle_gamma   90.00
#
_symmetry.space_group_name_H-M   'P 1'
#
loop_
_entity.id
_entity.type
_entity.pdbx_description
1 polymer ?
#
loop_
_entity_poly.entity_id
_entity_poly.type
_entity_poly.pdbx_seq_one_letter_code
_entity_poly.pdbx_strand_id
1 'polypeptide(L)'
;ACIQLTVRDALTILEQRTNNRIFRRMSLPDILETLIREWRGRSPTLARAFDFELLIDHAQYPARQQTRQAGESDAAFIRRLCRFAGIFWF
;
A
#
# COMPACT_ATOMS: atom_id res chain seq x y z
N ALA A 1 -0.77 37.71 -4.28
CA ALA A 1 0.02 36.59 -3.73
C ALA A 1 -0.06 35.42 -4.70
N CYS A 2 1.06 34.80 -5.06
CA CYS A 2 1.07 33.61 -5.93
C CYS A 2 0.87 32.36 -5.05
N ILE A 3 -0.08 31.50 -5.40
CA ILE A 3 -0.33 30.22 -4.72
C ILE A 3 0.10 29.11 -5.67
N GLN A 4 0.96 28.20 -5.19
CA GLN A 4 1.34 26.99 -5.91
C GLN A 4 0.59 25.79 -5.32
N LEU A 5 -0.17 25.09 -6.16
CA LEU A 5 -0.85 23.84 -5.83
C LEU A 5 -0.09 22.67 -6.46
N THR A 6 0.10 21.58 -5.70
CA THR A 6 0.68 20.33 -6.21
C THR A 6 -0.31 19.20 -5.98
N VAL A 7 -0.73 18.54 -7.06
CA VAL A 7 -1.61 17.37 -7.01
C VAL A 7 -0.75 16.11 -7.07
N ARG A 8 -1.04 15.14 -6.22
CA ARG A 8 -0.36 13.84 -6.17
C ARG A 8 -1.36 12.73 -5.88
N ASP A 9 -0.97 11.48 -6.16
CA ASP A 9 -1.82 10.31 -5.94
C ASP A 9 -1.94 9.95 -4.45
N ALA A 10 -2.93 9.12 -4.12
CA ALA A 10 -3.26 8.67 -2.78
C ALA A 10 -2.08 8.04 -2.02
N LEU A 11 -1.22 7.28 -2.72
CA LEU A 11 -0.08 6.59 -2.10
C LEU A 11 0.96 7.57 -1.57
N THR A 12 0.95 8.83 -2.01
CA THR A 12 1.84 9.86 -1.46
C THR A 12 1.69 9.99 0.07
N ILE A 13 0.48 9.78 0.58
CA ILE A 13 0.25 9.84 2.04
C ILE A 13 1.00 8.70 2.76
N LEU A 14 1.16 7.56 2.09
CA LEU A 14 1.89 6.40 2.60
C LEU A 14 3.42 6.55 2.53
N GLU A 15 3.93 7.67 1.98
CA GLU A 15 5.37 7.95 1.92
C GLU A 15 5.94 8.50 3.23
N GLN A 16 5.08 9.04 4.10
CA GLN A 16 5.50 9.80 5.29
C GLN A 16 6.20 8.96 6.36
N ARG A 17 5.99 7.64 6.38
CA ARG A 17 6.59 6.74 7.38
C ARG A 17 7.49 5.72 6.70
N THR A 18 8.58 5.38 7.35
CA THR A 18 9.46 4.26 7.00
C THR A 18 9.31 3.16 8.04
N ASN A 19 9.08 1.92 7.62
CA ASN A 19 8.86 0.81 8.54
C ASN A 19 9.85 -0.36 8.32
N ASN A 20 10.03 -1.16 9.36
CA ASN A 20 10.67 -2.46 9.31
C ASN A 20 9.69 -3.52 9.80
N ARG A 21 9.09 -4.27 8.88
CA ARG A 21 8.01 -5.24 9.19
C ARG A 21 8.26 -6.58 8.53
N ILE A 22 7.77 -7.63 9.18
CA ILE A 22 7.78 -8.99 8.67
C ILE A 22 6.34 -9.48 8.59
N PHE A 23 5.85 -9.74 7.39
CA PHE A 23 4.57 -10.38 7.12
C PHE A 23 4.80 -11.87 6.96
N ARG A 24 4.19 -12.70 7.81
CA ARG A 24 4.42 -14.16 7.83
C ARG A 24 3.19 -14.89 7.36
N ARG A 25 3.36 -15.86 6.45
CA ARG A 25 2.28 -16.68 5.90
C ARG A 25 1.13 -15.84 5.32
N MET A 26 1.48 -14.81 4.55
CA MET A 26 0.52 -13.89 3.92
C MET A 26 0.76 -13.83 2.41
N SER A 27 -0.31 -13.75 1.64
CA SER A 27 -0.25 -13.46 0.21
C SER A 27 0.00 -11.98 -0.05
N LEU A 28 0.26 -11.63 -1.31
CA LEU A 28 0.38 -10.23 -1.71
C LEU A 28 -0.93 -9.45 -1.45
N PRO A 29 -2.12 -9.92 -1.89
CA PRO A 29 -3.38 -9.30 -1.53
C PRO A 29 -3.56 -9.08 -0.02
N ASP A 30 -3.28 -10.09 0.81
CA ASP A 30 -3.44 -9.99 2.28
C ASP A 30 -2.57 -8.88 2.89
N ILE A 31 -1.35 -8.73 2.37
CA ILE A 31 -0.42 -7.68 2.78
C ILE A 31 -0.97 -6.31 2.39
N LEU A 32 -1.43 -6.15 1.14
CA LEU A 32 -1.99 -4.89 0.64
C LEU A 32 -3.22 -4.48 1.46
N GLU A 33 -4.18 -5.39 1.66
CA GLU A 33 -5.38 -5.14 2.47
C GLU A 33 -5.03 -4.71 3.90
N THR A 34 -4.03 -5.36 4.50
CA THR A 34 -3.56 -5.01 5.85
C THR A 34 -3.06 -3.58 5.91
N LEU A 35 -2.21 -3.17 4.95
CA LEU A 35 -1.69 -1.81 4.87
C LEU A 35 -2.80 -0.78 4.66
N ILE A 36 -3.73 -1.06 3.74
CA ILE A 36 -4.86 -0.18 3.44
C ILE A 36 -5.77 -0.03 4.66
N ARG A 37 -6.10 -1.13 5.35
CA ARG A 37 -6.93 -1.11 6.56
C ARG A 37 -6.29 -0.30 7.68
N GLU A 38 -4.99 -0.49 7.93
CA GLU A 38 -4.25 0.31 8.91
C GLU A 38 -4.27 1.80 8.56
N TRP A 39 -4.11 2.11 7.28
CA TRP A 39 -4.14 3.48 6.80
C TRP A 39 -5.52 4.12 6.96
N ARG A 40 -6.60 3.43 6.59
CA ARG A 40 -7.98 3.89 6.80
C ARG A 40 -8.29 4.11 8.29
N GLY A 41 -7.80 3.22 9.16
CA GLY A 41 -7.98 3.35 10.61
C GLY A 41 -7.27 4.55 11.24
N ARG A 42 -6.21 5.08 10.59
CA ARG A 42 -5.43 6.21 11.13
C ARG A 42 -6.03 7.58 10.83
N SER A 43 -6.79 7.72 9.75
CA SER A 43 -7.40 9.00 9.40
C SER A 43 -8.75 8.79 8.73
N PRO A 44 -9.87 9.05 9.44
CA PRO A 44 -11.21 8.97 8.89
C PRO A 44 -11.42 9.90 7.69
N THR A 45 -10.77 11.07 7.69
CA THR A 45 -10.82 12.04 6.58
C THR A 45 -10.18 11.46 5.32
N LEU A 46 -9.02 10.80 5.46
CA LEU A 46 -8.35 10.16 4.33
C LEU A 46 -9.08 8.90 3.88
N ALA A 47 -9.63 8.13 4.81
CA ALA A 47 -10.42 6.93 4.51
C ALA A 47 -11.70 7.23 3.70
N ARG A 48 -12.20 8.47 3.77
CA ARG A 48 -13.33 8.98 2.98
C ARG A 48 -12.90 9.63 1.67
N ALA A 49 -11.69 10.19 1.61
CA ALA A 49 -11.17 10.83 0.40
C ALA A 49 -10.71 9.82 -0.65
N PHE A 50 -10.43 8.58 -0.25
CA PHE A 50 -9.91 7.53 -1.13
C PHE A 50 -10.66 6.22 -0.90
N ASP A 51 -11.41 5.82 -1.92
CA ASP A 51 -11.91 4.45 -2.03
C ASP A 51 -10.85 3.59 -2.68
N PHE A 52 -10.41 2.56 -1.95
CA PHE A 52 -9.47 1.58 -2.44
C PHE A 52 -10.23 0.27 -2.65
N GLU A 53 -10.20 -0.24 -3.88
CA GLU A 53 -10.72 -1.54 -4.25
C GLU A 53 -9.61 -2.39 -4.86
N LEU A 54 -9.44 -3.60 -4.34
CA LEU A 54 -8.39 -4.53 -4.75
C LEU A 54 -8.99 -5.51 -5.77
N LEU A 55 -8.98 -5.15 -7.05
CA LEU A 55 -9.54 -5.96 -8.13
C LEU A 55 -8.51 -6.98 -8.65
N ILE A 56 -8.13 -7.92 -7.79
CA ILE A 56 -7.15 -8.97 -8.13
C ILE A 56 -7.64 -10.35 -7.71
N ASP A 57 -7.32 -11.35 -8.53
CA ASP A 57 -7.62 -12.75 -8.23
C ASP A 57 -6.64 -13.29 -7.17
N HIS A 58 -7.14 -13.49 -5.95
CA HIS A 58 -6.34 -14.00 -4.83
C HIS A 58 -5.70 -15.37 -5.13
N ALA A 59 -6.33 -16.19 -5.97
CA ALA A 59 -5.81 -17.52 -6.31
C ALA A 59 -4.46 -17.46 -7.04
N GLN A 60 -4.15 -16.34 -7.72
CA GLN A 60 -2.89 -16.14 -8.44
C GLN A 60 -1.72 -15.77 -7.52
N TYR A 61 -1.99 -15.45 -6.26
CA TYR A 61 -0.99 -14.95 -5.32
C TYR A 61 -0.91 -15.87 -4.08
N PRO A 62 -0.10 -16.94 -4.11
CA PRO A 62 0.02 -17.82 -2.96
C PRO A 62 0.66 -17.13 -1.76
N ALA A 63 0.30 -17.58 -0.56
CA ALA A 63 0.89 -17.09 0.69
C ALA A 63 2.39 -17.41 0.75
N ARG A 64 3.18 -16.41 1.14
CA ARG A 64 4.63 -16.56 1.32
C ARG A 64 4.95 -16.82 2.79
N GLN A 65 5.93 -17.68 3.06
CA GLN A 65 6.42 -17.91 4.43
C GLN A 65 6.80 -16.58 5.11
N GLN A 66 7.48 -15.71 4.37
CA GLN A 66 7.86 -14.40 4.84
C GLN A 66 7.96 -13.38 3.70
N THR A 67 7.43 -12.18 3.94
CA THR A 67 7.67 -10.98 3.13
C THR A 67 8.15 -9.87 4.06
N ARG A 68 9.28 -9.24 3.71
CA ARG A 68 9.89 -8.19 4.54
C ARG A 68 9.68 -6.81 3.91
N GLN A 69 9.28 -5.84 4.73
CA GLN A 69 9.43 -4.41 4.49
C GLN A 69 10.69 -3.97 5.25
N ALA A 70 11.69 -3.45 4.55
CA ALA A 70 13.03 -3.26 5.12
C ALA A 70 13.52 -1.82 5.01
N GLY A 71 13.07 -0.96 5.93
CA GLY A 71 13.48 0.44 5.95
C GLY A 71 12.95 1.23 4.76
N GLU A 72 11.79 0.83 4.24
CA GLU A 72 11.10 1.51 3.14
C GLU A 72 9.71 1.99 3.62
N SER A 73 9.16 3.00 2.95
CA SER A 73 7.80 3.47 3.23
C SER A 73 6.74 2.48 2.76
N ASP A 74 5.51 2.61 3.25
CA ASP A 74 4.43 1.72 2.80
C ASP A 74 4.16 1.93 1.30
N ALA A 75 4.26 3.17 0.81
CA ALA A 75 4.15 3.46 -0.62
C ALA A 75 5.25 2.76 -1.43
N ALA A 76 6.51 2.85 -0.98
CA ALA A 76 7.63 2.20 -1.64
C ALA A 76 7.50 0.67 -1.61
N PHE A 77 7.04 0.13 -0.47
CA PHE A 77 6.79 -1.30 -0.29
C PHE A 77 5.71 -1.81 -1.24
N ILE A 78 4.56 -1.12 -1.31
CA ILE A 78 3.46 -1.44 -2.22
C ILE A 78 3.95 -1.41 -3.68
N ARG A 79 4.65 -0.33 -4.09
CA ARG A 79 5.25 -0.20 -5.43
C ARG A 79 6.17 -1.36 -5.76
N ARG A 80 7.05 -1.74 -4.83
CA ARG A 80 7.99 -2.85 -5.03
C ARG A 80 7.26 -4.19 -5.20
N LEU A 81 6.27 -4.46 -4.35
CA LEU A 81 5.52 -5.71 -4.41
C LEU A 81 4.66 -5.81 -5.68
N CYS A 82 3.92 -4.77 -6.02
CA CYS A 82 3.09 -4.73 -7.22
C CYS A 82 3.92 -4.81 -8.51
N ARG A 83 5.07 -4.13 -8.57
CA ARG A 83 5.99 -4.24 -9.72
C ARG A 83 6.47 -5.67 -9.94
N PHE A 84 6.83 -6.40 -8.87
CA PHE A 84 7.25 -7.79 -8.98
C PHE A 84 6.11 -8.71 -9.45
N ALA A 85 4.88 -8.38 -9.08
CA ALA A 85 3.68 -9.15 -9.37
C ALA A 85 3.00 -8.78 -10.70
N GLY A 86 3.50 -7.76 -11.42
CA GLY A 86 2.84 -7.24 -12.62
C GLY A 86 1.49 -6.56 -12.36
N ILE A 87 1.27 -6.11 -11.12
CA ILE A 87 0.04 -5.38 -10.73
C ILE A 87 0.26 -3.90 -11.00
N PHE A 88 -0.72 -3.28 -11.66
CA PHE A 88 -0.76 -1.84 -11.94
C PHE A 88 -1.99 -1.20 -11.29
N TRP A 89 -1.91 0.10 -11.01
CA TRP A 89 -3.02 0.91 -10.53
C TRP A 89 -3.10 2.19 -11.36
N PHE A 90 -4.28 2.80 -11.36
CA PHE A 90 -4.61 4.04 -12.07
C PHE A 90 -5.45 4.94 -11.16
#